data_AF-A0A952UXU4-F1
#
_entry.id   AF-A0A952UXU4-F1
#
_cell.length_a   1.000
_cell.length_b   1.000
_cell.length_c   1.000
_cell.angle_alpha   90.00
_cell.angle_beta   90.00
_cell.angle_gamma   90.00
#
_symmetry.space_group_name_H-M   'P 1'
#
loop_
_entity.id
_entity.type
_entity.pdbx_description
1 polymer ?
#
loop_
_entity_poly.entity_id
_entity_poly.type
_entity_poly.pdbx_seq_one_letter_code
_entity_poly.pdbx_strand_id
1 'polypeptide(L)'
;MKKPVHVRWLGCAAVAAGLFALGCTEVAIDDENAGGSGGSGAGGTGGTGAGGSQREWAGEHLELSLDAEPTYIKLSPLSASDTPTADWDLLLDGVDIFTNSGASGSGDGGAFGPLTLADYDAGKIPTIPFIMKDQASGAFGDWYLYDGSSHVLYSRFHTYGVRSKGRLYKVQVISYYGEIQSTPLSAVYSIRYAEVTEGGSGPVQRIDGIDATAGGPSLKPDSPAACLDLASGEQRLLAPAQYLADISWDICFRRMSISVNGELGGPGSVTAANLDADDETPLEVVNRYTADGRLPAFEAVSYQDLTQPALEYRGDRIISAFAGYWLTELSPPRVARASWAVVSSGLCGEGTCDSQRFLAGFSQDVAEEPNRVTLHVRPAR
;
A
#
# COMPACT_ATOMS: atom_id res chain seq x y z
N MET A 1 -1.17 -32.90 68.95
CA MET A 1 0.17 -32.27 69.04
C MET A 1 0.93 -32.48 67.73
N LYS A 2 0.91 -31.49 66.85
CA LYS A 2 1.78 -31.38 65.67
C LYS A 2 2.25 -29.93 65.59
N LYS A 3 3.56 -29.75 65.43
CA LYS A 3 4.29 -28.47 65.50
C LYS A 3 3.88 -27.51 64.37
N PRO A 4 3.98 -26.18 64.58
CA PRO A 4 3.74 -25.20 63.53
C PRO A 4 4.96 -25.08 62.60
N VAL A 5 4.72 -24.96 61.30
CA VAL A 5 5.72 -24.57 60.30
C VAL A 5 5.38 -23.15 59.84
N HIS A 6 6.32 -22.23 60.04
CA HIS A 6 6.26 -20.85 59.59
C HIS A 6 6.37 -20.76 58.07
N VAL A 7 5.37 -20.14 57.43
CA VAL A 7 5.44 -19.69 56.04
C VAL A 7 6.09 -18.31 56.03
N ARG A 8 7.29 -18.24 55.44
CA ARG A 8 7.98 -16.97 55.16
C ARG A 8 7.44 -16.39 53.86
N TRP A 9 6.94 -15.16 53.94
CA TRP A 9 6.71 -14.27 52.81
C TRP A 9 8.05 -13.73 52.29
N LEU A 10 8.33 -13.92 51.00
CA LEU A 10 9.13 -13.03 50.15
C LEU A 10 8.19 -12.70 48.98
N GLY A 11 7.77 -11.47 48.70
CA GLY A 11 8.58 -10.26 48.61
C GLY A 11 8.64 -9.89 47.12
N CYS A 12 7.58 -9.24 46.62
CA CYS A 12 7.52 -8.67 45.27
C CYS A 12 8.70 -7.72 45.03
N ALA A 13 9.48 -7.98 43.99
CA ALA A 13 10.31 -6.97 43.35
C ALA A 13 9.66 -6.66 41.99
N ALA A 14 8.94 -5.55 41.95
CA ALA A 14 8.54 -4.91 40.71
C ALA A 14 9.80 -4.31 40.07
N VAL A 15 10.18 -4.81 38.89
CA VAL A 15 11.16 -4.14 38.03
C VAL A 15 10.37 -3.36 37.00
N ALA A 16 10.34 -2.04 37.20
CA ALA A 16 9.81 -1.08 36.26
C ALA A 16 10.67 -1.09 34.98
N ALA A 17 10.07 -1.49 33.86
CA ALA A 17 10.64 -1.26 32.53
C ALA A 17 10.07 0.07 32.02
N GLY A 18 10.97 1.04 31.80
CA GLY A 18 10.62 2.39 31.40
C GLY A 18 10.04 2.46 30.00
N LEU A 19 8.81 2.96 29.91
CA LEU A 19 8.30 3.62 28.71
C LEU A 19 9.05 4.95 28.54
N PHE A 20 9.78 5.10 27.44
CA PHE A 20 10.12 6.43 26.94
C PHE A 20 8.89 6.98 26.21
N ALA A 21 8.14 7.82 26.92
CA ALA A 21 7.20 8.74 26.32
C ALA A 21 8.00 9.84 25.60
N LEU A 22 7.90 9.90 24.27
CA LEU A 22 8.17 11.13 23.53
C LEU A 22 6.91 11.98 23.65
N GLY A 23 7.00 13.03 24.46
CA GLY A 23 5.92 13.99 24.66
C GLY A 23 5.72 14.84 23.41
N CYS A 24 4.49 14.83 22.90
CA CYS A 24 3.93 15.95 22.16
C CYS A 24 2.94 16.64 23.11
N THR A 25 3.17 17.93 23.33
CA THR A 25 2.34 18.80 24.16
C THR A 25 0.90 18.85 23.64
N GLU A 26 -0.05 18.52 24.52
CA GLU A 26 -1.48 18.73 24.30
C GLU A 26 -1.77 20.23 24.14
N VAL A 27 -2.40 20.61 23.03
CA VAL A 27 -3.16 21.84 22.93
C VAL A 27 -4.62 21.44 23.04
N ALA A 28 -5.26 21.83 24.13
CA ALA A 28 -6.70 21.69 24.31
C ALA A 28 -7.42 22.46 23.19
N ILE A 29 -8.32 21.78 22.48
CA ILE A 29 -9.30 22.41 21.60
C ILE A 29 -10.65 22.22 22.28
N ASP A 30 -11.25 23.33 22.65
CA ASP A 30 -12.60 23.40 23.20
C ASP A 30 -13.63 22.91 22.18
N ASP A 31 -14.48 21.99 22.64
CA ASP A 31 -15.73 21.56 22.02
C ASP A 31 -16.73 22.73 22.00
N GLU A 32 -17.08 23.25 20.81
CA GLU A 32 -18.41 23.83 20.54
C GLU A 32 -18.68 23.82 19.01
N ASN A 33 -19.34 22.79 18.48
CA ASN A 33 -20.67 22.94 17.85
C ASN A 33 -21.20 21.62 17.29
N ALA A 34 -22.29 21.16 17.90
CA ALA A 34 -23.20 20.18 17.35
C ALA A 34 -24.14 20.84 16.33
N GLY A 35 -24.44 20.14 15.23
CA GLY A 35 -25.50 20.54 14.30
C GLY A 35 -25.64 19.56 13.15
N GLY A 36 -26.50 18.55 13.31
CA GLY A 36 -26.74 17.49 12.33
C GLY A 36 -27.80 17.79 11.25
N SER A 37 -28.29 16.68 10.68
CA SER A 37 -29.35 16.53 9.66
C SER A 37 -28.86 16.70 8.22
N GLY A 38 -28.92 15.72 7.32
CA GLY A 38 -30.02 14.77 7.07
C GLY A 38 -30.98 15.39 6.05
N GLY A 39 -31.00 14.88 4.81
CA GLY A 39 -31.93 15.37 3.79
C GLY A 39 -31.64 14.90 2.37
N SER A 40 -32.07 13.68 2.05
CA SER A 40 -32.31 13.21 0.68
C SER A 40 -33.56 13.87 0.08
N GLY A 41 -33.51 14.24 -1.20
CA GLY A 41 -34.65 14.79 -1.92
C GLY A 41 -34.38 14.94 -3.42
N ALA A 42 -35.04 14.09 -4.21
CA ALA A 42 -34.95 14.04 -5.66
C ALA A 42 -35.93 15.00 -6.37
N GLY A 43 -35.60 15.37 -7.61
CA GLY A 43 -36.57 15.65 -8.67
C GLY A 43 -36.48 17.04 -9.32
N GLY A 44 -36.22 17.06 -10.64
CA GLY A 44 -36.51 18.25 -11.46
C GLY A 44 -35.65 18.43 -12.71
N THR A 45 -36.08 17.80 -13.81
CA THR A 45 -35.57 17.91 -15.19
C THR A 45 -35.66 19.32 -15.80
N GLY A 46 -34.66 19.69 -16.62
CA GLY A 46 -34.75 20.81 -17.56
C GLY A 46 -33.39 21.15 -18.17
N GLY A 47 -33.14 20.66 -19.39
CA GLY A 47 -31.83 20.77 -20.04
C GLY A 47 -31.51 22.15 -20.63
N THR A 48 -30.21 22.41 -20.73
CA THR A 48 -29.55 23.16 -21.81
C THR A 48 -28.09 22.73 -21.79
N GLY A 49 -27.52 22.39 -22.95
CA GLY A 49 -26.11 22.03 -23.08
C GLY A 49 -25.22 23.09 -22.47
N ALA A 50 -24.32 22.67 -21.60
CA ALA A 50 -23.29 23.49 -21.00
C ALA A 50 -21.97 22.76 -21.19
N GLY A 51 -21.12 23.31 -22.06
CA GLY A 51 -19.69 23.03 -22.00
C GLY A 51 -19.28 23.28 -20.55
N GLY A 52 -18.77 22.24 -19.89
CA GLY A 52 -18.33 22.34 -18.52
C GLY A 52 -17.30 23.44 -18.46
N SER A 53 -17.59 24.52 -17.73
CA SER A 53 -16.62 25.58 -17.50
C SER A 53 -15.38 24.93 -16.91
N GLN A 54 -14.28 24.93 -17.67
CA GLN A 54 -13.00 24.44 -17.18
C GLN A 54 -12.69 25.21 -15.89
N ARG A 55 -12.55 24.48 -14.78
CA ARG A 55 -12.14 25.07 -13.51
C ARG A 55 -10.75 25.66 -13.71
N GLU A 56 -10.58 26.92 -13.32
CA GLU A 56 -9.27 27.55 -13.32
C GLU A 56 -8.47 27.00 -12.13
N TRP A 57 -7.43 26.22 -12.42
CA TRP A 57 -6.50 25.72 -11.43
C TRP A 57 -5.46 26.80 -11.13
N ALA A 58 -5.23 27.11 -9.85
CA ALA A 58 -4.14 28.00 -9.46
C ALA A 58 -2.79 27.28 -9.50
N GLY A 59 -1.71 27.98 -9.83
CA GLY A 59 -0.34 27.44 -9.81
C GLY A 59 0.33 27.42 -11.18
N GLU A 60 1.49 26.76 -11.23
CA GLU A 60 2.17 26.45 -12.49
C GLU A 60 1.52 25.22 -13.11
N HIS A 61 1.55 25.11 -14.45
CA HIS A 61 0.97 23.96 -15.14
C HIS A 61 1.89 23.46 -16.26
N LEU A 62 1.75 22.16 -16.56
CA LEU A 62 2.52 21.47 -17.57
C LEU A 62 1.60 20.51 -18.34
N GLU A 63 1.62 20.62 -19.67
CA GLU A 63 0.93 19.67 -20.53
C GLU A 63 1.79 18.42 -20.74
N LEU A 64 1.16 17.26 -20.63
CA LEU A 64 1.78 15.95 -20.70
C LEU A 64 0.93 15.05 -21.61
N SER A 65 1.58 14.04 -22.21
CA SER A 65 0.94 13.07 -23.09
C SER A 65 1.02 11.67 -22.50
N LEU A 66 -0.10 10.95 -22.44
CA LEU A 66 -0.17 9.55 -21.99
C LEU A 66 0.38 8.56 -23.02
N ASP A 67 0.56 8.98 -24.27
CA ASP A 67 1.15 8.14 -25.33
C ASP A 67 2.62 8.48 -25.60
N ALA A 68 3.23 9.36 -24.81
CA ALA A 68 4.63 9.72 -24.96
C ALA A 68 5.55 8.68 -24.30
N GLU A 69 6.84 8.75 -24.64
CA GLU A 69 7.89 8.10 -23.87
C GLU A 69 7.89 8.62 -22.42
N PRO A 70 8.50 7.89 -21.46
CA PRO A 70 8.50 8.28 -20.06
C PRO A 70 8.99 9.72 -19.86
N THR A 71 8.16 10.56 -19.25
CA THR A 71 8.41 11.99 -19.03
C THR A 71 8.78 12.25 -17.57
N TYR A 72 10.01 12.71 -17.34
CA TYR A 72 10.54 13.08 -16.04
C TYR A 72 10.19 14.54 -15.73
N ILE A 73 9.60 14.79 -14.56
CA ILE A 73 9.03 16.08 -14.18
C ILE A 73 9.76 16.60 -12.95
N LYS A 74 10.24 17.84 -13.01
CA LYS A 74 10.70 18.62 -11.85
C LYS A 74 9.56 19.53 -11.40
N LEU A 75 9.29 19.60 -10.09
CA LEU A 75 8.19 20.42 -9.55
C LEU A 75 8.61 21.86 -9.24
N SER A 76 9.91 22.13 -9.17
CA SER A 76 10.44 23.48 -8.94
C SER A 76 11.86 23.64 -9.50
N PRO A 77 12.08 24.52 -10.49
CA PRO A 77 11.04 25.13 -11.33
C PRO A 77 10.26 24.04 -12.10
N LEU A 78 8.97 24.27 -12.40
CA LEU A 78 8.17 23.27 -13.10
C LEU A 78 8.72 23.04 -14.51
N SER A 79 9.11 21.80 -14.80
CA SER A 79 9.64 21.41 -16.12
C SER A 79 9.47 19.91 -16.37
N ALA A 80 9.49 19.52 -17.65
CA ALA A 80 9.52 18.13 -18.11
C ALA A 80 10.74 17.86 -18.98
N SER A 81 11.19 16.61 -18.99
CA SER A 81 12.22 16.09 -19.87
C SER A 81 11.96 14.62 -20.19
N ASP A 82 12.21 14.21 -21.42
CA ASP A 82 12.20 12.79 -21.81
C ASP A 82 13.55 12.13 -21.53
N THR A 83 14.49 12.86 -20.91
CA THR A 83 15.81 12.36 -20.52
C THR A 83 15.88 12.22 -19.00
N PRO A 84 16.18 11.02 -18.46
CA PRO A 84 16.33 10.85 -17.03
C PRO A 84 17.49 11.67 -16.49
N THR A 85 17.21 12.50 -15.48
CA THR A 85 18.23 13.08 -14.59
C THR A 85 18.19 12.36 -13.25
N ALA A 86 19.10 12.66 -12.32
CA ALA A 86 19.00 12.11 -10.96
C ALA A 86 17.91 12.83 -10.13
N ASP A 87 17.56 14.06 -10.51
CA ASP A 87 16.82 15.01 -9.70
C ASP A 87 15.37 15.25 -10.14
N TRP A 88 14.78 14.38 -10.96
CA TRP A 88 13.33 14.42 -11.22
C TRP A 88 12.52 14.23 -9.91
N ASP A 89 11.27 14.67 -9.89
CA ASP A 89 10.38 14.55 -8.72
C ASP A 89 9.22 13.61 -9.00
N LEU A 90 8.62 13.70 -10.19
CA LEU A 90 7.61 12.77 -10.70
C LEU A 90 8.02 12.19 -12.06
N LEU A 91 7.58 10.98 -12.37
CA LEU A 91 7.73 10.35 -13.67
C LEU A 91 6.35 9.95 -14.17
N LEU A 92 5.96 10.45 -15.33
CA LEU A 92 4.78 9.96 -16.07
C LEU A 92 5.26 8.93 -17.08
N ASP A 93 4.78 7.69 -16.96
CA ASP A 93 5.03 6.62 -17.92
C ASP A 93 3.69 6.00 -18.32
N GLY A 94 3.21 6.37 -19.51
CA GLY A 94 1.87 6.01 -19.95
C GLY A 94 0.78 6.57 -19.03
N VAL A 95 0.09 5.65 -18.34
CA VAL A 95 -0.97 5.95 -17.37
C VAL A 95 -0.50 5.84 -15.91
N ASP A 96 0.79 5.61 -15.68
CA ASP A 96 1.36 5.51 -14.35
C ASP A 96 2.11 6.79 -13.98
N ILE A 97 2.01 7.17 -12.70
CA ILE A 97 2.77 8.29 -12.13
C ILE A 97 3.57 7.77 -10.96
N PHE A 98 4.89 7.94 -11.05
CA PHE A 98 5.85 7.53 -10.03
C PHE A 98 6.46 8.75 -9.35
N THR A 99 6.91 8.57 -8.12
CA THR A 99 7.71 9.54 -7.38
C THR A 99 9.18 9.14 -7.40
N ASN A 100 10.11 10.10 -7.38
CA ASN A 100 11.54 9.77 -7.28
C ASN A 100 11.86 9.32 -5.85
N SER A 101 11.52 8.08 -5.55
CA SER A 101 11.68 7.45 -4.26
C SER A 101 11.61 5.93 -4.36
N GLY A 102 12.11 5.26 -3.32
CA GLY A 102 11.94 3.82 -3.12
C GLY A 102 12.28 2.98 -4.36
N ALA A 103 11.29 2.29 -4.91
CA ALA A 103 11.48 1.40 -6.07
C ALA A 103 11.70 2.14 -7.40
N SER A 104 11.28 3.40 -7.49
CA SER A 104 11.30 4.19 -8.73
C SER A 104 12.56 5.03 -8.88
N GLY A 105 13.18 5.44 -7.77
CA GLY A 105 14.34 6.32 -7.83
C GLY A 105 15.06 6.50 -6.50
N SER A 106 16.26 7.09 -6.58
CA SER A 106 17.16 7.27 -5.44
C SER A 106 16.80 8.43 -4.52
N GLY A 107 15.82 9.26 -4.90
CA GLY A 107 15.38 10.39 -4.10
C GLY A 107 14.60 10.01 -2.84
N ASP A 108 14.29 11.03 -2.07
CA ASP A 108 13.44 10.98 -0.88
C ASP A 108 12.03 11.52 -1.15
N GLY A 109 11.60 11.51 -2.41
CA GLY A 109 10.28 11.97 -2.82
C GLY A 109 9.16 11.10 -2.25
N GLY A 110 7.92 11.48 -2.56
CA GLY A 110 6.76 10.69 -2.22
C GLY A 110 5.48 11.48 -2.35
N ALA A 111 4.34 10.82 -2.18
CA ALA A 111 3.05 11.46 -2.26
C ALA A 111 2.00 10.88 -1.30
N PHE A 112 0.92 11.62 -1.09
CA PHE A 112 -0.26 11.19 -0.37
C PHE A 112 -1.52 11.73 -1.05
N GLY A 113 -2.50 10.87 -1.24
CA GLY A 113 -3.79 11.22 -1.80
C GLY A 113 -4.66 9.97 -2.00
N PRO A 114 -5.84 10.14 -2.61
CA PRO A 114 -6.40 11.41 -3.08
C PRO A 114 -6.79 12.36 -1.93
N LEU A 115 -6.53 13.65 -2.11
CA LEU A 115 -7.01 14.77 -1.31
C LEU A 115 -8.16 15.49 -2.04
N THR A 116 -8.91 16.32 -1.33
CA THR A 116 -10.02 17.03 -1.94
C THR A 116 -9.53 18.19 -2.82
N LEU A 117 -10.39 18.64 -3.73
CA LEU A 117 -10.12 19.84 -4.51
C LEU A 117 -10.12 21.12 -3.66
N ALA A 118 -10.77 21.10 -2.49
CA ALA A 118 -10.77 22.21 -1.54
C ALA A 118 -9.42 22.36 -0.84
N ASP A 119 -8.74 21.26 -0.53
CA ASP A 119 -7.37 21.26 0.01
C ASP A 119 -6.39 21.92 -0.98
N TYR A 120 -6.54 21.59 -2.27
CA TYR A 120 -5.77 22.22 -3.35
C TYR A 120 -5.98 23.75 -3.39
N ASP A 121 -7.23 24.21 -3.35
CA ASP A 121 -7.57 25.63 -3.43
C ASP A 121 -7.07 26.40 -2.21
N ALA A 122 -7.13 25.79 -1.03
CA ALA A 122 -6.57 26.35 0.19
C ALA A 122 -5.04 26.49 0.11
N GLY A 123 -4.36 25.70 -0.73
CA GLY A 123 -2.91 25.68 -0.85
C GLY A 123 -2.23 25.12 0.41
N LYS A 124 -2.95 24.32 1.18
CA LYS A 124 -2.50 23.75 2.45
C LYS A 124 -2.74 22.25 2.43
N ILE A 125 -1.70 21.48 2.74
CA ILE A 125 -1.82 20.04 2.94
C ILE A 125 -2.53 19.83 4.30
N PRO A 126 -3.65 19.08 4.35
CA PRO A 126 -4.30 18.75 5.61
C PRO A 126 -3.38 17.89 6.49
N THR A 127 -3.79 17.61 7.73
CA THR A 127 -3.03 16.66 8.54
C THR A 127 -3.15 15.28 7.90
N ILE A 128 -2.04 14.76 7.37
CA ILE A 128 -1.95 13.45 6.74
C ILE A 128 -1.11 12.52 7.62
N PRO A 129 -1.42 11.22 7.65
CA PRO A 129 -0.75 10.28 8.55
C PRO A 129 0.68 9.95 8.10
N PHE A 130 0.98 10.00 6.80
CA PHE A 130 2.30 9.71 6.22
C PHE A 130 2.41 10.20 4.78
N ILE A 131 3.63 10.20 4.24
CA ILE A 131 3.92 10.31 2.81
C ILE A 131 4.34 8.93 2.31
N MET A 132 3.75 8.46 1.22
CA MET A 132 4.10 7.18 0.61
C MET A 132 5.26 7.38 -0.36
N LYS A 133 6.31 6.58 -0.16
CA LYS A 133 7.32 6.36 -1.19
C LYS A 133 6.82 5.28 -2.14
N ASP A 134 7.31 5.29 -3.36
CA ASP A 134 7.05 4.24 -4.32
C ASP A 134 7.67 2.93 -3.81
N GLN A 135 6.91 1.84 -3.91
CA GLN A 135 7.32 0.54 -3.39
C GLN A 135 7.01 -0.56 -4.39
N ALA A 136 7.85 -1.59 -4.43
CA ALA A 136 7.50 -2.82 -5.13
C ALA A 136 6.40 -3.53 -4.33
N SER A 137 5.27 -3.80 -4.98
CA SER A 137 4.14 -4.52 -4.41
C SER A 137 3.33 -5.19 -5.51
N GLY A 138 2.63 -6.26 -5.16
CA GLY A 138 1.78 -7.01 -6.08
C GLY A 138 0.38 -7.21 -5.52
N ALA A 139 -0.20 -8.37 -5.85
CA ALA A 139 -1.55 -8.76 -5.44
C ALA A 139 -1.79 -8.68 -3.92
N PHE A 140 -0.74 -8.81 -3.10
CA PHE A 140 -0.87 -8.75 -1.64
C PHE A 140 -0.84 -7.33 -1.08
N GLY A 141 -0.66 -6.28 -1.89
CA GLY A 141 -0.43 -4.91 -1.40
C GLY A 141 -1.51 -4.37 -0.46
N ASP A 142 -2.75 -4.84 -0.61
CA ASP A 142 -3.92 -4.41 0.14
C ASP A 142 -4.39 -5.44 1.19
N TRP A 143 -3.53 -6.38 1.62
CA TRP A 143 -3.93 -7.51 2.47
C TRP A 143 -4.53 -7.15 3.83
N TYR A 144 -4.38 -5.91 4.27
CA TYR A 144 -4.83 -5.41 5.55
C TYR A 144 -5.62 -4.11 5.45
N LEU A 145 -6.42 -3.85 6.48
CA LEU A 145 -6.89 -2.51 6.83
C LEU A 145 -6.17 -2.02 8.08
N TYR A 146 -5.80 -0.75 8.09
CA TYR A 146 -5.15 -0.11 9.23
C TYR A 146 -6.14 0.71 10.03
N ASP A 147 -6.23 0.43 11.33
CA ASP A 147 -6.92 1.29 12.29
C ASP A 147 -5.96 2.35 12.81
N GLY A 148 -6.15 3.60 12.35
CA GLY A 148 -5.33 4.73 12.79
C GLY A 148 -5.53 5.13 14.26
N SER A 149 -6.59 4.68 14.92
CA SER A 149 -6.86 5.00 16.33
C SER A 149 -6.11 4.06 17.27
N SER A 150 -6.11 2.77 16.95
CA SER A 150 -5.45 1.74 17.76
C SER A 150 -4.07 1.33 17.24
N HIS A 151 -3.68 1.81 16.06
CA HIS A 151 -2.45 1.43 15.36
C HIS A 151 -2.36 -0.09 15.07
N VAL A 152 -3.49 -0.70 14.70
CA VAL A 152 -3.60 -2.15 14.44
C VAL A 152 -3.84 -2.43 12.95
N LEU A 153 -3.19 -3.47 12.41
CA LEU A 153 -3.46 -4.01 11.07
C LEU A 153 -4.39 -5.21 11.17
N TYR A 154 -5.54 -5.14 10.52
CA TYR A 154 -6.48 -6.24 10.44
C TYR A 154 -6.36 -6.92 9.08
N SER A 155 -6.06 -8.22 9.07
CA SER A 155 -6.12 -9.00 7.82
C SER A 155 -7.53 -8.91 7.24
N ARG A 156 -7.63 -8.65 5.95
CA ARG A 156 -8.91 -8.66 5.23
C ARG A 156 -9.40 -10.07 4.94
N PHE A 157 -8.56 -11.09 5.15
CA PHE A 157 -8.84 -12.48 4.80
C PHE A 157 -9.22 -12.64 3.31
N HIS A 158 -8.63 -11.82 2.45
CA HIS A 158 -8.69 -12.01 1.01
C HIS A 158 -8.02 -13.33 0.61
N THR A 159 -8.48 -13.93 -0.47
CA THR A 159 -7.86 -15.11 -1.07
C THR A 159 -7.07 -14.70 -2.31
N TYR A 160 -5.81 -15.11 -2.34
CA TYR A 160 -4.89 -14.80 -3.43
C TYR A 160 -4.63 -16.06 -4.24
N GLY A 161 -4.77 -15.97 -5.55
CA GLY A 161 -4.24 -16.97 -6.46
C GLY A 161 -2.74 -16.74 -6.63
N VAL A 162 -1.94 -17.80 -6.57
CA VAL A 162 -0.48 -17.74 -6.79
C VAL A 162 -0.07 -18.83 -7.78
N ARG A 163 0.53 -18.43 -8.91
CA ARG A 163 1.14 -19.35 -9.87
C ARG A 163 2.63 -19.40 -9.62
N SER A 164 3.15 -20.56 -9.25
CA SER A 164 4.60 -20.78 -9.09
C SER A 164 5.00 -22.09 -9.74
N LYS A 165 6.03 -22.03 -10.60
CA LYS A 165 6.69 -23.22 -11.19
C LYS A 165 5.69 -24.22 -11.82
N GLY A 166 4.66 -23.71 -12.48
CA GLY A 166 3.59 -24.51 -13.11
C GLY A 166 2.50 -25.04 -12.18
N ARG A 167 2.56 -24.71 -10.89
CA ARG A 167 1.56 -25.06 -9.87
C ARG A 167 0.73 -23.82 -9.52
N LEU A 168 -0.52 -24.06 -9.14
CA LEU A 168 -1.46 -23.02 -8.74
C LEU A 168 -1.84 -23.22 -7.28
N TYR A 169 -1.80 -22.15 -6.50
CA TYR A 169 -2.15 -22.15 -5.09
C TYR A 169 -3.21 -21.10 -4.81
N LYS A 170 -4.04 -21.36 -3.80
CA LYS A 170 -4.74 -20.31 -3.07
C LYS A 170 -3.99 -20.03 -1.77
N VAL A 171 -3.79 -18.76 -1.45
CA VAL A 171 -3.07 -18.29 -0.26
C VAL A 171 -3.96 -17.28 0.46
N GLN A 172 -3.91 -17.26 1.78
CA GLN A 172 -4.59 -16.25 2.58
C GLN A 172 -3.76 -15.88 3.81
N VAL A 173 -3.64 -14.57 4.04
CA VAL A 173 -3.02 -14.04 5.26
C VAL A 173 -4.02 -14.10 6.41
N ILE A 174 -3.62 -14.69 7.53
CA ILE A 174 -4.49 -14.90 8.70
C ILE A 174 -4.19 -13.87 9.78
N SER A 175 -2.91 -13.67 10.07
CA SER A 175 -2.47 -12.75 11.12
C SER A 175 -1.14 -12.11 10.76
N TYR A 176 -0.94 -10.90 11.28
CA TYR A 176 0.31 -10.15 11.29
C TYR A 176 0.99 -10.15 12.67
N TYR A 177 0.23 -10.55 13.69
CA TYR A 177 0.65 -10.58 15.08
C TYR A 177 0.81 -12.03 15.51
N GLY A 178 1.89 -12.30 16.21
CA GLY A 178 2.21 -13.61 16.75
C GLY A 178 3.18 -13.49 17.90
N GLU A 179 3.76 -14.61 18.29
CA GLU A 179 4.74 -14.65 19.37
C GLU A 179 6.05 -15.28 18.89
N ILE A 180 7.17 -14.67 19.25
CA ILE A 180 8.48 -15.29 19.16
C ILE A 180 9.00 -15.42 20.59
N GLN A 181 9.29 -16.65 21.02
CA GLN A 181 9.75 -16.95 22.39
C GLN A 181 8.81 -16.34 23.45
N SER A 182 7.50 -16.52 23.26
CA SER A 182 6.43 -15.99 24.14
C SER A 182 6.40 -14.46 24.27
N THR A 183 7.08 -13.74 23.36
CA THR A 183 7.00 -12.29 23.26
C THR A 183 6.04 -11.93 22.13
N PRO A 184 4.91 -11.26 22.41
CA PRO A 184 4.02 -10.74 21.38
C PRO A 184 4.75 -9.74 20.49
N LEU A 185 4.69 -9.95 19.18
CA LEU A 185 5.35 -9.13 18.19
C LEU A 185 4.44 -8.91 16.97
N SER A 186 4.57 -7.72 16.39
CA SER A 186 4.13 -7.41 15.03
C SER A 186 5.06 -8.06 14.00
N ALA A 187 4.56 -8.27 12.78
CA ALA A 187 5.32 -8.89 11.69
C ALA A 187 5.75 -10.33 12.00
N VAL A 188 4.90 -11.05 12.72
CA VAL A 188 4.99 -12.49 12.90
C VAL A 188 3.75 -13.08 12.27
N TYR A 189 3.88 -13.53 11.01
CA TYR A 189 2.73 -13.88 10.21
C TYR A 189 2.21 -15.28 10.49
N SER A 190 0.91 -15.41 10.31
CA SER A 190 0.25 -16.68 10.07
C SER A 190 -0.43 -16.64 8.70
N ILE A 191 -0.31 -17.71 7.93
CA ILE A 191 -1.00 -17.89 6.65
C ILE A 191 -1.65 -19.27 6.57
N ARG A 192 -2.57 -19.41 5.63
CA ARG A 192 -2.94 -20.72 5.08
C ARG A 192 -2.82 -20.73 3.58
N TYR A 193 -2.59 -21.90 3.02
CA TYR A 193 -2.55 -22.09 1.59
C TYR A 193 -2.92 -23.52 1.20
N ALA A 194 -3.32 -23.72 -0.04
CA ALA A 194 -3.53 -25.04 -0.62
C ALA A 194 -3.16 -25.00 -2.10
N GLU A 195 -2.57 -26.07 -2.61
CA GLU A 195 -2.46 -26.27 -4.05
C GLU A 195 -3.84 -26.55 -4.63
N VAL A 196 -4.12 -25.99 -5.81
CA VAL A 196 -5.38 -26.12 -6.50
C VAL A 196 -5.12 -26.65 -7.91
N THR A 197 -5.80 -27.73 -8.25
CA THR A 197 -5.75 -28.37 -9.57
C THR A 197 -7.15 -28.43 -10.17
N GLU A 198 -7.26 -28.77 -11.45
CA GLU A 198 -8.57 -29.04 -12.07
C GLU A 198 -9.39 -30.12 -11.32
N GLY A 199 -8.72 -31.07 -10.67
CA GLY A 199 -9.33 -32.12 -9.86
C GLY A 199 -9.78 -31.66 -8.46
N GLY A 200 -9.50 -30.41 -8.07
CA GLY A 200 -9.87 -29.84 -6.77
C GLY A 200 -8.67 -29.29 -5.99
N SER A 201 -8.98 -28.81 -4.78
CA SER A 201 -7.99 -28.31 -3.82
C SER A 201 -7.33 -29.47 -3.07
N GLY A 202 -6.02 -29.41 -2.94
CA GLY A 202 -5.27 -30.22 -1.97
C GLY A 202 -5.57 -29.81 -0.52
N PRO A 203 -4.93 -30.49 0.45
CA PRO A 203 -5.12 -30.21 1.86
C PRO A 203 -4.64 -28.81 2.22
N VAL A 204 -5.45 -28.09 3.02
CA VAL A 204 -5.09 -26.77 3.54
C VAL A 204 -3.89 -26.91 4.48
N GLN A 205 -2.79 -26.25 4.10
CA GLN A 205 -1.61 -26.06 4.93
C GLN A 205 -1.77 -24.79 5.76
N ARG A 206 -1.27 -24.81 6.99
CA ARG A 206 -1.18 -23.65 7.86
C ARG A 206 0.26 -23.47 8.28
N ILE A 207 0.75 -22.23 8.19
CA ILE A 207 2.04 -21.85 8.74
C ILE A 207 1.80 -20.71 9.72
N ASP A 208 2.32 -20.89 10.93
CA ASP A 208 2.33 -19.89 11.99
C ASP A 208 3.77 -19.49 12.29
N GLY A 209 3.97 -18.28 12.80
CA GLY A 209 5.28 -17.85 13.29
C GLY A 209 6.29 -17.48 12.21
N ILE A 210 5.83 -17.05 11.02
CA ILE A 210 6.73 -16.55 9.97
C ILE A 210 7.36 -15.24 10.46
N ASP A 211 8.66 -15.29 10.77
CA ASP A 211 9.40 -14.14 11.31
C ASP A 211 9.73 -13.12 10.21
N ALA A 212 8.80 -12.18 10.00
CA ALA A 212 8.96 -11.06 9.10
C ALA A 212 9.38 -9.77 9.85
N THR A 213 9.90 -9.89 11.08
CA THR A 213 10.27 -8.74 11.90
C THR A 213 11.36 -7.88 11.27
N ALA A 214 12.12 -8.46 10.34
CA ALA A 214 13.22 -7.82 9.61
C ALA A 214 14.28 -7.25 10.57
N GLY A 215 14.63 -8.00 11.61
CA GLY A 215 15.66 -7.60 12.57
C GLY A 215 15.22 -6.57 13.61
N GLY A 216 13.92 -6.28 13.72
CA GLY A 216 13.33 -5.52 14.83
C GLY A 216 12.50 -4.30 14.40
N PRO A 217 12.33 -3.30 15.28
CA PRO A 217 11.44 -2.16 15.03
C PRO A 217 11.97 -1.18 13.97
N SER A 218 13.29 -1.18 13.72
CA SER A 218 13.92 -0.31 12.73
C SER A 218 14.29 -1.12 11.50
N LEU A 219 13.54 -0.92 10.41
CA LEU A 219 13.82 -1.56 9.13
C LEU A 219 15.13 -1.01 8.57
N LYS A 220 16.16 -1.85 8.46
CA LYS A 220 17.39 -1.50 7.75
C LYS A 220 17.28 -1.98 6.30
N PRO A 221 17.93 -1.28 5.33
CA PRO A 221 17.89 -1.68 3.93
C PRO A 221 18.29 -3.15 3.71
N ASP A 222 19.27 -3.65 4.46
CA ASP A 222 19.83 -5.01 4.40
C ASP A 222 19.09 -6.06 5.25
N SER A 223 18.05 -5.66 5.98
CA SER A 223 17.31 -6.58 6.85
C SER A 223 16.66 -7.71 6.05
N PRO A 224 16.71 -8.96 6.54
CA PRO A 224 16.19 -10.10 5.80
C PRO A 224 14.66 -10.09 5.72
N ALA A 225 14.15 -10.80 4.71
CA ALA A 225 12.76 -11.20 4.58
C ALA A 225 12.63 -12.70 4.87
N ALA A 226 11.50 -13.12 5.45
CA ALA A 226 11.16 -14.53 5.56
C ALA A 226 10.51 -15.00 4.26
N CYS A 227 11.18 -15.87 3.54
CA CYS A 227 10.81 -16.33 2.21
C CYS A 227 10.38 -17.80 2.26
N LEU A 228 9.22 -18.09 1.67
CA LEU A 228 8.54 -19.37 1.69
C LEU A 228 8.54 -19.97 0.28
N ASP A 229 8.88 -21.26 0.17
CA ASP A 229 8.55 -22.10 -0.99
C ASP A 229 7.24 -22.83 -0.69
N LEU A 230 6.17 -22.51 -1.43
CA LEU A 230 4.82 -23.07 -1.21
C LEU A 230 4.80 -24.58 -1.49
N ALA A 231 5.68 -25.05 -2.37
CA ALA A 231 5.77 -26.44 -2.74
C ALA A 231 6.19 -27.35 -1.58
N SER A 232 7.23 -26.94 -0.86
CA SER A 232 7.83 -27.69 0.25
C SER A 232 7.34 -27.23 1.63
N GLY A 233 6.83 -26.00 1.73
CA GLY A 233 6.60 -25.32 3.00
C GLY A 233 7.88 -24.81 3.68
N GLU A 234 9.04 -24.91 3.01
CA GLU A 234 10.32 -24.48 3.58
C GLU A 234 10.40 -22.94 3.68
N GLN A 235 10.82 -22.47 4.85
CA GLN A 235 11.05 -21.06 5.14
C GLN A 235 12.53 -20.75 5.27
N ARG A 236 12.97 -19.63 4.70
CA ARG A 236 14.34 -19.14 4.77
C ARG A 236 14.37 -17.64 5.03
N LEU A 237 15.27 -17.18 5.88
CA LEU A 237 15.57 -15.75 6.02
C LEU A 237 16.57 -15.36 4.95
N LEU A 238 16.15 -14.52 4.01
CA LEU A 238 16.99 -14.06 2.89
C LEU A 238 17.18 -12.54 2.98
N ALA A 239 18.43 -12.10 2.94
CA ALA A 239 18.75 -10.69 2.76
C ALA A 239 18.34 -10.22 1.34
N PRO A 240 18.15 -8.91 1.12
CA PRO A 240 17.72 -8.36 -0.18
C PRO A 240 18.53 -8.85 -1.37
N ALA A 241 19.86 -8.78 -1.29
CA ALA A 241 20.73 -9.25 -2.36
C ALA A 241 20.59 -10.76 -2.64
N GLN A 242 20.17 -11.54 -1.64
CA GLN A 242 20.00 -12.99 -1.78
C GLN A 242 18.66 -13.32 -2.44
N TYR A 243 17.53 -12.78 -1.95
CA TYR A 243 16.24 -13.12 -2.55
C TYR A 243 16.09 -12.53 -3.97
N LEU A 244 16.75 -11.41 -4.28
CA LEU A 244 16.82 -10.86 -5.65
C LEU A 244 17.68 -11.71 -6.62
N ALA A 245 18.41 -12.70 -6.12
CA ALA A 245 19.21 -13.63 -6.92
C ALA A 245 18.72 -15.08 -6.86
N ASP A 246 17.71 -15.36 -6.04
CA ASP A 246 17.22 -16.71 -5.77
C ASP A 246 15.84 -16.95 -6.40
N ILE A 247 15.73 -17.92 -7.30
CA ILE A 247 14.48 -18.30 -7.97
C ILE A 247 13.66 -19.35 -7.18
N SER A 248 14.18 -19.83 -6.05
CA SER A 248 13.63 -21.00 -5.35
C SER A 248 12.53 -20.68 -4.36
N TRP A 249 12.43 -19.45 -3.86
CA TRP A 249 11.32 -19.00 -3.02
C TRP A 249 10.12 -18.54 -3.86
N ASP A 250 8.92 -18.52 -3.27
CA ASP A 250 7.69 -18.10 -3.94
C ASP A 250 7.12 -16.79 -3.37
N ILE A 251 7.05 -16.69 -2.04
CA ILE A 251 6.51 -15.53 -1.32
C ILE A 251 7.49 -15.10 -0.23
N CYS A 252 7.82 -13.82 -0.14
CA CYS A 252 8.61 -13.25 0.96
C CYS A 252 7.77 -12.29 1.81
N PHE A 253 7.99 -12.32 3.12
CA PHE A 253 7.35 -11.46 4.11
C PHE A 253 8.42 -10.58 4.76
N ARG A 254 8.18 -9.26 4.78
CA ARG A 254 9.08 -8.29 5.41
C ARG A 254 8.28 -7.13 5.97
N ARG A 255 8.22 -7.01 7.29
CA ARG A 255 7.32 -6.07 7.98
C ARG A 255 5.90 -6.25 7.45
N MET A 256 5.18 -5.19 7.07
CA MET A 256 3.84 -5.31 6.49
C MET A 256 3.83 -5.68 5.00
N SER A 257 4.99 -5.78 4.35
CA SER A 257 5.10 -6.06 2.92
C SER A 257 5.14 -7.56 2.65
N ILE A 258 4.44 -7.97 1.59
CA ILE A 258 4.44 -9.34 1.07
C ILE A 258 4.75 -9.24 -0.42
N SER A 259 5.81 -9.93 -0.85
CA SER A 259 6.31 -9.93 -2.22
C SER A 259 6.25 -11.32 -2.82
N VAL A 260 6.03 -11.41 -4.14
CA VAL A 260 6.14 -12.66 -4.89
C VAL A 260 7.43 -12.70 -5.71
N ASN A 261 7.96 -13.90 -5.98
CA ASN A 261 9.19 -14.07 -6.77
C ASN A 261 8.95 -13.91 -8.27
N GLY A 262 8.56 -12.72 -8.69
CA GLY A 262 8.39 -12.37 -10.10
C GLY A 262 8.29 -10.86 -10.30
N GLU A 263 8.63 -10.44 -11.51
CA GLU A 263 8.78 -9.02 -11.89
C GLU A 263 9.76 -8.30 -10.93
N LEU A 264 9.36 -7.22 -10.26
CA LEU A 264 10.25 -6.48 -9.35
C LEU A 264 10.48 -7.19 -8.01
N GLY A 265 9.67 -8.19 -7.68
CA GLY A 265 9.76 -8.89 -6.40
C GLY A 265 10.93 -9.89 -6.36
N GLY A 266 11.33 -10.43 -7.51
CA GLY A 266 12.46 -11.36 -7.60
C GLY A 266 12.63 -11.99 -9.00
N PRO A 267 13.71 -12.76 -9.19
CA PRO A 267 14.11 -13.29 -10.50
C PRO A 267 13.28 -14.48 -11.00
N GLY A 268 12.36 -14.98 -10.18
CA GLY A 268 11.47 -16.09 -10.54
C GLY A 268 10.36 -15.69 -11.51
N SER A 269 9.45 -16.63 -11.75
CA SER A 269 8.27 -16.44 -12.61
C SER A 269 6.96 -16.48 -11.83
N VAL A 270 7.02 -16.23 -10.52
CA VAL A 270 5.85 -16.29 -9.64
C VAL A 270 4.96 -15.10 -9.90
N THR A 271 3.68 -15.37 -10.10
CA THR A 271 2.66 -14.35 -10.30
C THR A 271 1.51 -14.58 -9.34
N ALA A 272 0.83 -13.51 -8.94
CA ALA A 272 -0.31 -13.58 -8.05
C ALA A 272 -1.45 -12.67 -8.51
N ALA A 273 -2.67 -12.99 -8.05
CA ALA A 273 -3.88 -12.21 -8.24
C ALA A 273 -4.68 -12.19 -6.93
N ASN A 274 -5.30 -11.05 -6.59
CA ASN A 274 -6.22 -10.93 -5.46
C ASN A 274 -7.64 -11.19 -5.97
N LEU A 275 -8.31 -12.22 -5.47
CA LEU A 275 -9.68 -12.56 -5.89
C LEU A 275 -10.73 -11.62 -5.29
N ASP A 276 -10.36 -10.92 -4.23
CA ASP A 276 -11.21 -10.02 -3.46
C ASP A 276 -10.74 -8.56 -3.64
N ALA A 277 -10.14 -8.23 -4.78
CA ALA A 277 -9.57 -6.89 -5.05
C ALA A 277 -10.60 -5.76 -4.93
N ASP A 278 -11.86 -6.04 -5.28
CA ASP A 278 -12.97 -5.09 -5.23
C ASP A 278 -13.76 -5.16 -3.89
N ASP A 279 -13.29 -5.93 -2.90
CA ASP A 279 -13.97 -6.06 -1.61
C ASP A 279 -13.79 -4.78 -0.75
N GLU A 280 -14.74 -3.86 -0.81
CA GLU A 280 -14.73 -2.63 0.00
C GLU A 280 -15.25 -2.81 1.44
N THR A 281 -15.20 -4.02 2.01
CA THR A 281 -15.68 -4.27 3.37
C THR A 281 -15.04 -3.30 4.38
N PRO A 282 -15.82 -2.54 5.17
CA PRO A 282 -15.28 -1.52 6.07
C PRO A 282 -14.55 -2.14 7.28
N LEU A 283 -13.63 -1.36 7.85
CA LEU A 283 -12.80 -1.75 9.01
C LEU A 283 -13.60 -2.33 10.16
N GLU A 284 -14.77 -1.76 10.45
CA GLU A 284 -15.67 -2.21 11.53
C GLU A 284 -16.23 -3.63 11.33
N VAL A 285 -16.24 -4.14 10.10
CA VAL A 285 -16.61 -5.52 9.78
C VAL A 285 -15.36 -6.40 9.77
N VAL A 286 -14.29 -5.94 9.11
CA VAL A 286 -13.02 -6.68 9.00
C VAL A 286 -12.41 -6.96 10.38
N ASN A 287 -12.51 -6.01 11.32
CA ASN A 287 -11.96 -6.18 12.68
C ASN A 287 -12.67 -7.27 13.51
N ARG A 288 -13.79 -7.81 13.02
CA ARG A 288 -14.51 -8.95 13.62
C ARG A 288 -14.22 -10.28 12.93
N TYR A 289 -13.44 -10.29 11.85
CA TYR A 289 -13.09 -11.52 11.15
C TYR A 289 -12.20 -12.41 12.02
N THR A 290 -12.39 -13.73 11.87
CA THR A 290 -11.59 -14.76 12.55
C THR A 290 -11.13 -15.79 11.52
N ALA A 291 -10.01 -16.47 11.82
CA ALA A 291 -9.45 -17.49 10.95
C ALA A 291 -10.47 -18.61 10.62
N ASP A 292 -11.20 -19.07 11.63
CA ASP A 292 -12.21 -20.11 11.50
C ASP A 292 -13.44 -19.61 10.76
N GLY A 293 -13.93 -18.42 11.10
CA GLY A 293 -15.10 -17.82 10.45
C GLY A 293 -14.89 -17.55 8.95
N ARG A 294 -13.65 -17.30 8.54
CA ARG A 294 -13.29 -17.10 7.13
C ARG A 294 -12.83 -18.37 6.43
N LEU A 295 -12.68 -19.51 7.12
CA LEU A 295 -12.26 -20.79 6.51
C LEU A 295 -13.17 -21.28 5.38
N PRO A 296 -14.51 -21.31 5.53
CA PRO A 296 -15.37 -21.81 4.47
C PRO A 296 -15.24 -21.04 3.15
N ALA A 297 -15.09 -19.71 3.21
CA ALA A 297 -14.92 -18.89 2.02
C ALA A 297 -13.64 -19.22 1.25
N PHE A 298 -12.52 -19.39 1.97
CA PHE A 298 -11.26 -19.82 1.36
C PHE A 298 -11.33 -21.23 0.81
N GLU A 299 -11.97 -22.17 1.51
CA GLU A 299 -12.11 -23.55 1.05
C GLU A 299 -12.97 -23.64 -0.22
N ALA A 300 -13.99 -22.79 -0.34
CA ALA A 300 -14.87 -22.72 -1.51
C ALA A 300 -14.14 -22.29 -2.80
N VAL A 301 -13.03 -21.53 -2.70
CA VAL A 301 -12.25 -21.11 -3.88
C VAL A 301 -11.70 -22.33 -4.60
N SER A 302 -12.11 -22.46 -5.86
CA SER A 302 -11.84 -23.59 -6.76
C SER A 302 -10.83 -23.22 -7.84
N TYR A 303 -10.45 -24.21 -8.66
CA TYR A 303 -9.63 -23.98 -9.85
C TYR A 303 -10.31 -23.03 -10.84
N GLN A 304 -11.62 -23.14 -11.01
CA GLN A 304 -12.36 -22.27 -11.94
C GLN A 304 -12.25 -20.81 -11.51
N ASP A 305 -12.38 -20.53 -10.21
CA ASP A 305 -12.23 -19.18 -9.66
C ASP A 305 -10.83 -18.63 -9.92
N LEU A 306 -9.79 -19.43 -9.69
CA LEU A 306 -8.39 -19.03 -9.89
C LEU A 306 -7.96 -18.93 -11.35
N THR A 307 -8.75 -19.44 -12.30
CA THR A 307 -8.42 -19.44 -13.73
C THR A 307 -9.36 -18.57 -14.57
N GLN A 308 -10.19 -17.77 -13.91
CA GLN A 308 -11.05 -16.81 -14.60
C GLN A 308 -10.19 -15.88 -15.48
N PRO A 309 -10.57 -15.66 -16.76
CA PRO A 309 -9.80 -14.81 -17.67
C PRO A 309 -9.64 -13.35 -17.19
N ALA A 310 -10.54 -12.89 -16.31
CA ALA A 310 -10.49 -11.55 -15.74
C ALA A 310 -9.44 -11.39 -14.63
N LEU A 311 -8.92 -12.48 -14.06
CA LEU A 311 -7.87 -12.40 -13.04
C LEU A 311 -6.52 -12.07 -13.68
N GLU A 312 -5.99 -10.92 -13.31
CA GLU A 312 -4.66 -10.48 -13.72
C GLU A 312 -3.59 -11.06 -12.80
N TYR A 313 -2.94 -12.13 -13.25
CA TYR A 313 -1.78 -12.70 -12.57
C TYR A 313 -0.51 -11.94 -12.96
N ARG A 314 0.11 -11.28 -11.98
CA ARG A 314 1.33 -10.48 -12.19
C ARG A 314 2.31 -10.67 -11.03
N GLY A 315 3.58 -10.37 -11.29
CA GLY A 315 4.58 -10.23 -10.25
C GLY A 315 4.38 -8.93 -9.45
N ASP A 316 5.36 -8.57 -8.63
CA ASP A 316 5.35 -7.26 -7.98
C ASP A 316 5.71 -6.17 -9.01
N ARG A 317 4.99 -5.04 -8.95
CA ARG A 317 5.23 -3.84 -9.74
C ARG A 317 5.43 -2.64 -8.84
N ILE A 318 5.82 -1.51 -9.42
CA ILE A 318 5.86 -0.26 -8.66
C ILE A 318 4.43 0.14 -8.34
N ILE A 319 4.15 0.32 -7.05
CA ILE A 319 2.94 0.96 -6.56
C ILE A 319 3.33 2.32 -6.00
N SER A 320 2.64 3.33 -6.50
CA SER A 320 2.80 4.74 -6.15
C SER A 320 1.49 5.24 -5.52
N ALA A 321 1.54 6.39 -4.83
CA ALA A 321 0.36 7.06 -4.28
C ALA A 321 -0.71 7.43 -5.34
N PHE A 322 -0.35 7.42 -6.61
CA PHE A 322 -1.26 7.71 -7.73
C PHE A 322 -1.95 6.46 -8.27
N ALA A 323 -1.39 5.27 -8.04
CA ALA A 323 -1.82 4.02 -8.68
C ALA A 323 -3.30 3.72 -8.41
N GLY A 324 -4.10 3.61 -9.48
CA GLY A 324 -5.54 3.33 -9.41
C GLY A 324 -6.42 4.50 -8.92
N TYR A 325 -5.84 5.65 -8.57
CA TYR A 325 -6.59 6.78 -8.01
C TYR A 325 -6.61 8.02 -8.88
N TRP A 326 -5.62 8.20 -9.75
CA TRP A 326 -5.52 9.42 -10.56
C TRP A 326 -6.28 9.35 -11.89
N LEU A 327 -6.67 8.14 -12.33
CA LEU A 327 -7.56 7.89 -13.47
C LEU A 327 -8.78 7.06 -13.03
N THR A 328 -9.98 7.36 -13.54
CA THR A 328 -11.25 6.72 -13.12
C THR A 328 -11.92 5.85 -14.19
N GLU A 329 -11.60 6.07 -15.45
CA GLU A 329 -11.98 5.21 -16.59
C GLU A 329 -10.68 4.93 -17.35
N LEU A 330 -10.52 3.77 -17.99
CA LEU A 330 -9.33 3.46 -18.80
C LEU A 330 -9.63 3.47 -20.31
N SER A 331 -10.87 3.75 -20.72
CA SER A 331 -11.25 3.80 -22.14
C SER A 331 -12.43 4.75 -22.41
N PRO A 332 -12.18 6.04 -22.73
CA PRO A 332 -10.88 6.72 -22.66
C PRO A 332 -10.43 6.97 -21.21
N PRO A 333 -9.12 7.14 -20.96
CA PRO A 333 -8.63 7.52 -19.64
C PRO A 333 -9.25 8.84 -19.17
N ARG A 334 -9.73 8.90 -17.92
CA ARG A 334 -10.26 10.13 -17.31
C ARG A 334 -9.52 10.47 -16.03
N VAL A 335 -8.93 11.67 -15.96
CA VAL A 335 -8.31 12.15 -14.71
C VAL A 335 -9.32 12.30 -13.58
N ALA A 336 -8.94 11.83 -12.39
CA ALA A 336 -9.74 11.93 -11.20
C ALA A 336 -9.85 13.38 -10.72
N ARG A 337 -11.02 13.74 -10.18
CA ARG A 337 -11.28 15.06 -9.58
C ARG A 337 -10.73 15.13 -8.14
N ALA A 338 -9.42 14.97 -8.01
CA ALA A 338 -8.71 14.96 -6.75
C ALA A 338 -7.41 15.76 -6.82
N SER A 339 -6.75 15.92 -5.68
CA SER A 339 -5.38 16.41 -5.60
C SER A 339 -4.49 15.47 -4.79
N TRP A 340 -3.18 15.68 -4.81
CA TRP A 340 -2.19 14.91 -4.07
C TRP A 340 -1.23 15.85 -3.38
N ALA A 341 -0.90 15.57 -2.13
CA ALA A 341 0.28 16.12 -1.49
C ALA A 341 1.51 15.41 -2.06
N VAL A 342 2.48 16.17 -2.58
CA VAL A 342 3.71 15.62 -3.17
C VAL A 342 4.91 16.24 -2.48
N VAL A 343 5.89 15.41 -2.14
CA VAL A 343 7.20 15.81 -1.63
C VAL A 343 8.21 15.60 -2.74
N SER A 344 9.00 16.64 -3.05
CA SER A 344 10.06 16.52 -4.04
C SER A 344 11.16 15.57 -3.60
N SER A 345 11.94 15.09 -4.57
CA SER A 345 13.01 14.11 -4.40
C SER A 345 14.07 14.49 -3.36
N GLY A 346 14.19 15.77 -2.98
CA GLY A 346 15.31 16.26 -2.19
C GLY A 346 16.64 16.21 -2.95
N LEU A 347 16.60 16.04 -4.29
CA LEU A 347 17.76 16.05 -5.16
C LEU A 347 17.76 17.30 -6.05
N CYS A 348 18.95 17.84 -6.31
CA CYS A 348 19.18 18.96 -7.23
C CYS A 348 20.52 18.77 -7.96
N GLY A 349 20.47 18.47 -9.27
CA GLY A 349 21.66 18.09 -10.03
C GLY A 349 22.39 16.88 -9.40
N GLU A 350 23.67 17.07 -9.07
CA GLU A 350 24.52 16.02 -8.47
C GLU A 350 24.46 15.98 -6.92
N GLY A 351 23.66 16.83 -6.28
CA GLY A 351 23.60 16.97 -4.82
C GLY A 351 22.21 16.82 -4.23
N THR A 352 22.11 17.00 -2.91
CA THR A 352 20.85 17.03 -2.16
C THR A 352 20.41 18.47 -1.87
N CYS A 353 19.10 18.69 -1.81
CA CYS A 353 18.45 19.92 -1.37
C CYS A 353 17.35 19.62 -0.37
N ASP A 354 16.84 20.68 0.27
CA ASP A 354 15.65 20.55 1.11
C ASP A 354 14.45 20.10 0.25
N SER A 355 13.82 19.00 0.66
CA SER A 355 12.58 18.57 0.04
C SER A 355 11.50 19.64 0.20
N GLN A 356 10.81 19.89 -0.90
CA GLN A 356 9.71 20.86 -0.98
C GLN A 356 8.39 20.12 -1.05
N ARG A 357 7.32 20.77 -0.59
CA ARG A 357 5.97 20.21 -0.58
C ARG A 357 5.09 20.93 -1.58
N PHE A 358 4.30 20.16 -2.31
CA PHE A 358 3.41 20.65 -3.36
C PHE A 358 2.02 20.02 -3.20
N LEU A 359 1.03 20.72 -3.73
CA LEU A 359 -0.25 20.15 -4.10
C LEU A 359 -0.24 19.97 -5.62
N ALA A 360 -0.49 18.75 -6.08
CA ALA A 360 -0.59 18.39 -7.48
C ALA A 360 -2.04 18.00 -7.82
N GLY A 361 -2.53 18.41 -8.98
CA GLY A 361 -3.82 17.98 -9.51
C GLY A 361 -3.78 17.85 -11.02
N PHE A 362 -4.77 17.18 -11.60
CA PHE A 362 -4.81 16.92 -13.03
C PHE A 362 -6.11 17.40 -13.66
N SER A 363 -6.02 17.91 -14.88
CA SER A 363 -7.18 18.17 -15.74
C SER A 363 -6.96 17.59 -17.13
N GLN A 364 -8.04 17.39 -17.87
CA GLN A 364 -8.02 16.76 -19.18
C GLN A 364 -9.25 17.20 -19.98
N ASP A 365 -9.07 17.52 -21.26
CA ASP A 365 -10.17 17.66 -22.20
C ASP A 365 -10.38 16.36 -22.97
N VAL A 366 -11.17 15.46 -22.38
CA VAL A 366 -11.38 14.11 -22.91
C VAL A 366 -12.09 14.12 -24.28
N ALA A 367 -12.82 15.19 -24.60
CA ALA A 367 -13.58 15.27 -25.85
C ALA A 367 -12.69 15.59 -27.05
N GLU A 368 -11.65 16.40 -26.84
CA GLU A 368 -10.77 16.86 -27.91
C GLU A 368 -9.43 16.12 -27.90
N GLU A 369 -8.85 15.86 -26.72
CA GLU A 369 -7.51 15.30 -26.56
C GLU A 369 -7.47 14.25 -25.44
N PRO A 370 -8.04 13.05 -25.67
CA PRO A 370 -8.18 12.02 -24.63
C PRO A 370 -6.86 11.52 -24.03
N ASN A 371 -5.72 11.78 -24.67
CA ASN A 371 -4.40 11.38 -24.16
C ASN A 371 -3.54 12.57 -23.73
N ARG A 372 -4.06 13.81 -23.75
CA ARG A 372 -3.37 14.98 -23.19
C ARG A 372 -3.90 15.30 -21.80
N VAL A 373 -3.02 15.33 -20.81
CA VAL A 373 -3.34 15.74 -19.45
C VAL A 373 -2.55 16.98 -19.06
N THR A 374 -3.14 17.84 -18.24
CA THR A 374 -2.45 19.00 -17.66
C THR A 374 -2.20 18.70 -16.19
N LEU A 375 -0.94 18.65 -15.80
CA LEU A 375 -0.51 18.67 -14.41
C LEU A 375 -0.54 20.10 -13.90
N HIS A 376 -1.22 20.33 -12.78
CA HIS A 376 -1.26 21.60 -12.05
C HIS A 376 -0.49 21.45 -10.74
N VAL A 377 0.46 22.34 -10.50
CA VAL A 377 1.35 22.30 -9.34
C VAL A 377 1.30 23.61 -8.59
N ARG A 378 1.12 23.51 -7.27
CA ARG A 378 1.19 24.65 -6.37
C ARG A 378 2.08 24.31 -5.16
N PRO A 379 3.04 25.18 -4.78
CA PRO A 379 3.75 25.02 -3.52
C PRO A 379 2.78 25.02 -2.33
N ALA A 380 2.89 24.02 -1.46
CA ALA A 380 2.10 23.93 -0.24
C ALA A 380 2.72 24.80 0.85
N ARG A 381 1.88 25.54 1.58
CA ARG A 381 2.30 26.40 2.70
C ARG A 381 2.19 25.71 4.05
#